data_AF-A0A699T681-F1
#
_entry.id   AF-A0A699T681-F1
#
_cell.length_a   1.000
_cell.length_b   1.000
_cell.length_c   1.000
_cell.angle_alpha   90.00
_cell.angle_beta   90.00
_cell.angle_gamma   90.00
#
_symmetry.space_group_name_H-M   'P 1'
#
loop_
_entity.id
_entity.type
_entity.pdbx_description
1 polymer ?
#
loop_
_entity_poly.entity_id
_entity_poly.type
_entity_poly.pdbx_seq_one_letter_code
_entity_poly.pdbx_strand_id
1 'polypeptide(L)'
;ERLADIASPDSRRDSRGVPYQFWTERLKREYHSIRQTNTKTSTEFMQRFLQLTGFLGAAVGTEEEQAKNFQWGLRRSTLNHLMCMSYTDVAQVANAARNYEILHERDDDDAERPDKRQKSGDRHQPTS
;
A
#
# COMPACT_ATOMS: atom_id res chain seq x y z
N GLU A 1 -22.37 42.73 3.44
CA GLU A 1 -21.26 41.77 3.23
C GLU A 1 -21.72 40.63 2.35
N ARG A 2 -20.89 40.23 1.36
CA ARG A 2 -21.23 39.17 0.41
C ARG A 2 -20.97 37.81 1.05
N LEU A 3 -22.04 37.07 1.36
CA LEU A 3 -21.97 35.64 1.61
C LEU A 3 -21.52 34.98 0.31
N ALA A 4 -20.27 34.52 0.27
CA ALA A 4 -19.84 33.61 -0.77
C ALA A 4 -20.66 32.32 -0.58
N ASP A 5 -21.54 32.02 -1.54
CA ASP A 5 -22.01 30.66 -1.79
C ASP A 5 -20.78 29.79 -2.06
N ILE A 6 -20.21 29.21 -1.01
CA ILE A 6 -19.12 28.24 -1.14
C ILE A 6 -19.78 26.96 -1.65
N ALA A 7 -19.78 26.79 -2.98
CA ALA A 7 -20.10 25.53 -3.60
C ALA A 7 -19.34 24.41 -2.87
N SER A 8 -20.05 23.31 -2.58
CA SER A 8 -19.48 22.12 -1.93
C SER A 8 -18.10 21.81 -2.53
N PRO A 9 -17.06 21.51 -1.73
CA PRO A 9 -15.72 21.18 -2.24
C PRO A 9 -15.72 20.15 -3.37
N ASP A 10 -16.74 19.31 -3.36
CA ASP A 10 -17.11 18.29 -4.33
C ASP A 10 -17.31 18.81 -5.78
N SER A 11 -17.88 20.01 -5.94
CA SER A 11 -18.24 20.57 -7.26
C SER A 11 -17.11 21.31 -7.97
N ARG A 12 -15.92 21.45 -7.34
CA ARG A 12 -14.76 22.06 -7.98
C ARG A 12 -14.27 21.18 -9.13
N ARG A 13 -13.83 21.81 -10.21
CA ARG A 13 -13.20 21.16 -11.38
C ARG A 13 -11.78 21.68 -11.56
N ASP A 14 -10.87 20.83 -12.04
CA ASP A 14 -9.52 21.25 -12.43
C ASP A 14 -9.54 22.07 -13.73
N SER A 15 -8.36 22.57 -14.16
CA SER A 15 -8.22 23.34 -15.41
C SER A 15 -8.61 22.58 -16.68
N ARG A 16 -8.79 21.26 -16.60
CA ARG A 16 -9.26 20.38 -17.68
C ARG A 16 -10.74 20.02 -17.54
N GLY A 17 -11.45 20.60 -16.58
CA GLY A 17 -12.87 20.36 -16.33
C GLY A 17 -13.19 19.07 -15.57
N VAL A 18 -12.17 18.36 -15.07
CA VAL A 18 -12.35 17.10 -14.33
C VAL A 18 -12.78 17.41 -12.89
N PRO A 19 -13.88 16.82 -12.38
CA PRO A 19 -14.30 16.99 -11.00
C PRO A 19 -13.22 16.53 -10.01
N TYR A 20 -12.98 17.31 -8.96
CA TYR A 20 -12.01 16.95 -7.92
C TYR A 20 -12.35 15.62 -7.24
N GLN A 21 -13.64 15.25 -7.12
CA GLN A 21 -14.02 13.93 -6.61
C GLN A 21 -13.42 12.79 -7.40
N PHE A 22 -13.40 12.87 -8.73
CA PHE A 22 -12.82 11.80 -9.55
C PHE A 22 -11.31 11.65 -9.30
N TRP A 23 -10.61 12.78 -9.16
CA TRP A 23 -9.20 12.80 -8.77
C TRP A 23 -8.97 12.18 -7.39
N THR A 24 -9.79 12.55 -6.41
CA THR A 24 -9.72 12.03 -5.04
C THR A 24 -10.00 10.53 -4.99
N GLU A 25 -11.02 10.02 -5.69
CA GLU A 25 -11.36 8.60 -5.73
C GLU A 25 -10.28 7.76 -6.41
N ARG A 26 -9.66 8.29 -7.47
CA ARG A 26 -8.50 7.65 -8.08
C ARG A 26 -7.33 7.59 -7.10
N LEU A 27 -7.00 8.69 -6.43
CA LEU A 27 -5.90 8.74 -5.46
C LEU A 27 -6.14 7.79 -4.28
N LYS A 28 -7.37 7.71 -3.76
CA LYS A 28 -7.74 6.73 -2.73
C LYS A 28 -7.51 5.31 -3.21
N ARG A 29 -7.92 4.96 -4.43
CA ARG A 29 -7.68 3.61 -5.00
C ARG A 29 -6.19 3.30 -5.11
N GLU A 30 -5.40 4.24 -5.63
CA GLU A 30 -3.95 4.09 -5.73
C GLU A 30 -3.32 3.88 -4.36
N TYR A 31 -3.72 4.68 -3.36
CA TYR A 31 -3.25 4.58 -1.98
C TYR A 31 -3.55 3.20 -1.36
N HIS A 32 -4.76 2.68 -1.51
CA HIS A 32 -5.09 1.35 -0.97
C HIS A 32 -4.40 0.20 -1.72
N SER A 33 -3.93 0.44 -2.94
CA SER A 33 -3.23 -0.55 -3.77
C SER A 33 -1.71 -0.47 -3.68
N ILE A 34 -1.16 0.55 -3.00
CA ILE A 34 0.28 0.80 -2.99
C ILE A 34 1.01 -0.34 -2.30
N ARG A 35 2.03 -0.90 -2.98
CA ARG A 35 2.87 -1.97 -2.47
C ARG A 35 4.31 -1.77 -2.93
N GLN A 36 5.25 -2.11 -2.07
CA GLN A 36 6.65 -2.24 -2.36
C GLN A 36 6.85 -3.49 -3.24
N THR A 37 7.52 -3.32 -4.38
CA THR A 37 7.81 -4.40 -5.33
C THR A 37 9.24 -4.92 -5.13
N ASN A 38 9.54 -6.15 -5.58
CA ASN A 38 10.85 -6.81 -5.45
C ASN A 38 12.05 -6.04 -6.04
N THR A 39 11.77 -5.05 -6.90
CA THR A 39 12.77 -4.19 -7.53
C THR A 39 12.88 -2.80 -6.91
N LYS A 40 11.97 -2.41 -6.02
CA LYS A 40 11.93 -1.07 -5.39
C LYS A 40 12.39 -1.12 -3.94
N THR A 41 13.28 -0.21 -3.56
CA THR A 41 13.74 -0.11 -2.16
C THR A 41 12.62 0.41 -1.24
N SER A 42 12.75 0.22 0.08
CA SER A 42 11.81 0.79 1.06
C SER A 42 11.75 2.31 0.95
N THR A 43 12.84 2.98 0.58
CA THR A 43 12.93 4.43 0.36
C THR A 43 12.09 4.90 -0.81
N GLU A 44 12.17 4.23 -1.96
CA GLU A 44 11.35 4.58 -3.13
C GLU A 44 9.86 4.34 -2.87
N PHE A 45 9.53 3.26 -2.15
CA PHE A 45 8.17 3.00 -1.70
C PHE A 45 7.68 4.09 -0.74
N MET A 46 8.49 4.47 0.25
CA MET A 46 8.22 5.56 1.19
C MET A 46 7.94 6.88 0.48
N GLN A 47 8.76 7.25 -0.50
CA GLN A 47 8.55 8.48 -1.26
C GLN A 47 7.19 8.49 -1.99
N ARG A 48 6.83 7.37 -2.63
CA ARG A 48 5.53 7.25 -3.31
C ARG A 48 4.36 7.29 -2.32
N PHE A 49 4.52 6.64 -1.17
CA PHE A 49 3.52 6.65 -0.12
C PHE A 49 3.28 8.08 0.40
N LEU A 50 4.36 8.79 0.76
CA LEU A 50 4.29 10.17 1.24
C LEU A 50 3.72 11.14 0.19
N GLN A 51 4.00 10.89 -1.09
CA GLN A 51 3.38 11.66 -2.17
C GLN A 51 1.86 11.47 -2.21
N LEU A 52 1.37 10.24 -2.09
CA LEU A 52 -0.08 9.96 -2.06
C LEU A 52 -0.75 10.51 -0.80
N THR A 53 -0.12 10.37 0.38
CA THR A 53 -0.68 10.91 1.62
C THR A 53 -0.68 12.44 1.62
N GLY A 54 0.31 13.09 1.03
CA GLY A 54 0.34 14.54 0.85
C GLY A 54 -0.84 15.08 0.05
N PHE A 55 -1.33 14.32 -0.95
CA PHE A 55 -2.51 14.71 -1.73
C PHE A 55 -3.84 14.38 -1.05
N LEU A 56 -3.91 13.27 -0.31
CA LEU A 56 -5.14 12.83 0.36
C LEU A 56 -5.35 13.54 1.72
N GLY A 57 -4.29 14.00 2.36
CA GLY A 57 -4.34 14.78 3.60
C GLY A 57 -5.15 14.07 4.71
N ALA A 58 -6.12 14.78 5.29
CA ALA A 58 -6.98 14.25 6.34
C ALA A 58 -7.85 13.05 5.91
N ALA A 59 -7.99 12.77 4.61
CA ALA A 59 -8.77 11.63 4.12
C ALA A 59 -8.08 10.27 4.32
N VAL A 60 -6.80 10.25 4.69
CA VAL A 60 -6.02 9.02 4.87
C VAL A 60 -6.24 8.38 6.26
N GLY A 61 -6.84 9.13 7.19
CA GLY A 61 -7.05 8.67 8.57
C GLY A 61 -5.90 9.04 9.51
N THR A 62 -5.87 8.40 10.68
CA THR A 62 -4.90 8.73 11.75
C THR A 62 -3.48 8.28 11.40
N GLU A 63 -2.48 8.75 12.14
CA GLU A 63 -1.07 8.37 11.93
C GLU A 63 -0.86 6.87 12.09
N GLU A 64 -1.57 6.22 13.01
CA GLU A 64 -1.51 4.77 13.22
C GLU A 64 -2.15 3.99 12.05
N GLU A 65 -3.24 4.50 11.48
CA GLU A 65 -3.86 3.90 10.29
C GLU A 65 -2.93 4.02 9.08
N GLN A 66 -2.27 5.17 8.94
CA GLN A 66 -1.24 5.39 7.93
C GLN A 66 -0.05 4.45 8.13
N ALA A 67 0.43 4.31 9.37
CA ALA A 67 1.53 3.41 9.71
C ALA A 67 1.20 1.95 9.38
N LYS A 68 -0.02 1.49 9.71
CA LYS A 68 -0.50 0.15 9.35
C LYS A 68 -0.57 -0.04 7.84
N ASN A 69 -1.15 0.91 7.11
CA ASN A 69 -1.24 0.85 5.66
C ASN A 69 0.15 0.80 5.01
N PHE A 70 1.09 1.61 5.51
CA PHE A 70 2.48 1.59 5.08
C PHE A 70 3.11 0.22 5.33
N GLN A 71 2.93 -0.34 6.54
CA GLN A 71 3.45 -1.65 6.93
C GLN A 71 2.91 -2.76 6.02
N TRP A 72 1.60 -2.81 5.75
CA TRP A 72 0.98 -3.79 4.84
C TRP A 72 1.42 -3.64 3.38
N GLY A 73 1.88 -2.45 3.01
CA GLY A 73 2.44 -2.17 1.70
C GLY A 73 3.88 -2.66 1.54
N LEU A 74 4.61 -2.98 2.62
CA LEU A 74 5.98 -3.52 2.52
C LEU A 74 6.01 -4.91 1.88
N ARG A 75 7.20 -5.32 1.42
CA ARG A 75 7.42 -6.69 0.93
C ARG A 75 7.20 -7.69 2.06
N ARG A 76 6.85 -8.92 1.70
CA ARG A 76 6.48 -9.96 2.67
C ARG A 76 7.63 -10.36 3.59
N SER A 77 8.88 -10.38 3.09
CA SER A 77 10.08 -10.63 3.88
C SER A 77 10.22 -9.60 5.01
N THR A 78 10.18 -8.32 4.67
CA THR A 78 10.21 -7.20 5.63
C THR A 78 8.99 -7.23 6.57
N LEU A 79 7.79 -7.42 6.03
CA LEU A 79 6.55 -7.46 6.81
C LEU A 79 6.57 -8.59 7.86
N ASN A 80 7.01 -9.80 7.49
CA ASN A 80 7.07 -10.94 8.41
C ASN A 80 7.98 -10.65 9.62
N HIS A 81 9.07 -9.91 9.41
CA HIS A 81 9.97 -9.51 10.48
C HIS A 81 9.35 -8.42 11.37
N LEU A 82 8.63 -7.48 10.76
CA LEU A 82 8.01 -6.34 11.46
C LEU A 82 6.63 -6.66 12.05
N MET A 83 6.02 -7.81 11.73
CA MET A 83 4.63 -8.15 12.07
C MET A 83 4.36 -8.23 13.58
N CYS A 84 5.40 -8.36 14.41
CA CYS A 84 5.29 -8.41 15.86
C CYS A 84 5.29 -7.03 16.54
N MET A 85 5.60 -5.96 15.79
CA MET A 85 5.70 -4.60 16.31
C MET A 85 4.51 -3.73 15.88
N SER A 86 3.97 -2.98 16.84
CA SER A 86 3.07 -1.86 16.57
C SER A 86 3.86 -0.57 16.50
N TYR A 87 3.65 0.20 15.44
CA TYR A 87 4.26 1.50 15.24
C TYR A 87 3.21 2.60 15.36
N THR A 88 3.60 3.75 15.91
CA THR A 88 2.72 4.91 16.07
C THR A 88 2.70 5.80 14.84
N ASP A 89 3.76 5.78 14.04
CA ASP A 89 3.91 6.63 12.86
C ASP A 89 4.69 5.94 11.73
N VAL A 90 4.54 6.48 10.51
CA VAL A 90 5.17 5.96 9.29
C VAL A 90 6.69 6.05 9.33
N ALA A 91 7.26 7.04 10.04
CA ALA A 91 8.71 7.22 10.10
C ALA A 91 9.37 6.08 10.89
N GLN A 92 8.74 5.60 11.97
CA GLN A 92 9.24 4.43 12.70
C GLN A 92 9.20 3.16 11.85
N VAL A 93 8.10 2.90 11.15
CA VAL A 93 7.99 1.74 10.25
C VAL A 93 9.05 1.82 9.15
N ALA A 94 9.21 3.00 8.53
CA ALA A 94 10.15 3.21 7.45
C ALA A 94 11.61 3.04 7.90
N ASN A 95 11.96 3.49 9.10
CA ASN A 95 13.28 3.29 9.67
C ASN A 95 13.53 1.81 9.96
N ALA A 96 12.56 1.09 10.55
CA ALA A 96 12.69 -0.34 10.80
C ALA A 96 12.82 -1.16 9.51
N ALA A 97 12.03 -0.84 8.49
CA ALA A 97 12.11 -1.45 7.16
C ALA A 97 13.46 -1.20 6.49
N ARG A 98 13.94 0.06 6.51
CA ARG A 98 15.26 0.40 5.95
C ARG A 98 16.40 -0.29 6.68
N ASN A 99 16.35 -0.35 8.02
CA ASN A 99 17.36 -1.04 8.82
C ASN A 99 17.38 -2.54 8.49
N TYR A 100 16.21 -3.15 8.29
CA TYR A 100 16.13 -4.55 7.88
C TYR A 100 16.73 -4.78 6.49
N GLU A 101 16.42 -3.93 5.50
CA GLU A 101 16.99 -4.02 4.15
C GLU A 101 18.51 -3.89 4.12
N ILE A 102 19.07 -2.98 4.94
CA ILE A 102 20.54 -2.81 5.06
C ILE A 102 21.19 -4.04 5.71
N LEU A 103 20.51 -4.66 6.68
CA LEU A 103 21.04 -5.87 7.34
C LEU A 103 20.88 -7.14 6.50
N HIS A 104 19.86 -7.21 5.64
CA HIS A 104 19.48 -8.42 4.89
C HIS A 104 19.51 -8.19 3.37
N GLU A 105 20.57 -7.54 2.87
CA GLU A 105 20.68 -7.00 1.51
C GLU A 105 20.36 -7.96 0.34
N ARG A 106 20.07 -9.27 0.52
CA ARG A 106 19.80 -10.19 -0.60
C ARG A 106 19.20 -11.60 -0.32
N ASP A 107 18.37 -11.80 0.71
CA ASP A 107 17.76 -13.12 0.99
C ASP A 107 16.40 -13.38 0.29
N ASP A 108 16.15 -12.77 -0.87
CA ASP A 108 14.88 -12.89 -1.61
C ASP A 108 15.09 -13.51 -3.00
N ASP A 109 15.69 -14.70 -3.08
CA ASP A 109 15.46 -15.58 -4.24
C ASP A 109 14.09 -16.23 -4.04
N ASP A 110 13.21 -16.05 -5.02
CA ASP A 110 11.82 -16.50 -5.05
C ASP A 110 11.64 -17.83 -4.29
N ALA A 111 11.03 -17.76 -3.10
CA ALA A 111 10.34 -18.90 -2.53
C ALA A 111 9.19 -19.19 -3.49
N GLU A 112 9.51 -20.05 -4.47
CA GLU A 112 8.63 -20.56 -5.51
C GLU A 112 7.23 -20.65 -4.93
N ARG A 113 6.30 -19.86 -5.49
CA ARG A 113 4.89 -20.16 -5.37
C ARG A 113 4.76 -21.64 -5.73
N PRO A 114 4.45 -22.56 -4.78
CA PRO A 114 4.15 -23.90 -5.18
C PRO A 114 2.78 -23.79 -5.84
N ASP A 115 2.74 -23.66 -7.17
CA ASP A 115 1.54 -23.88 -7.96
C ASP A 115 1.22 -25.37 -7.96
N LYS A 116 1.07 -25.95 -6.77
CA LYS A 116 0.39 -27.23 -6.62
C LYS A 116 -1.08 -26.92 -6.56
N ARG A 117 -1.66 -26.64 -7.74
CA ARG A 117 -3.04 -27.08 -8.00
C ARG A 117 -3.04 -28.57 -7.66
N GLN A 118 -3.53 -28.92 -6.47
CA GLN A 118 -4.01 -30.26 -6.21
C GLN A 118 -5.07 -30.54 -7.26
N LYS A 119 -4.65 -31.22 -8.34
CA LYS A 119 -5.55 -31.84 -9.28
C LYS A 119 -6.19 -33.00 -8.54
N SER A 120 -7.21 -32.67 -7.75
CA SER A 120 -8.27 -33.59 -7.35
C SER A 120 -8.76 -34.28 -8.62
N GLY A 121 -8.57 -35.59 -8.69
CA GLY A 121 -8.99 -36.36 -9.87
C GLY A 121 -8.27 -37.67 -10.08
N ASP A 122 -7.79 -38.34 -9.03
CA ASP A 122 -7.50 -39.77 -9.14
C ASP A 122 -8.81 -40.53 -8.88
N ARG A 123 -9.63 -40.62 -9.93
CA ARG A 123 -10.89 -41.35 -9.91
C ARG A 123 -10.61 -42.72 -10.50
N HIS A 124 -10.05 -43.61 -9.68
CA HIS A 124 -10.06 -45.03 -9.97
C HIS A 124 -11.51 -45.53 -9.97
N GLN A 125 -12.02 -45.89 -11.14
CA GLN A 125 -13.13 -46.83 -11.28
C GLN A 125 -12.51 -48.23 -11.37
N PRO A 126 -12.85 -49.19 -10.50
CA PRO A 126 -12.61 -50.58 -10.79
C PRO A 126 -13.66 -51.07 -11.77
N THR A 127 -13.23 -51.36 -12.99
CA THR A 127 -13.92 -52.31 -13.88
C THR A 127 -13.45 -53.72 -13.54
N SER A 128 -14.26 -54.47 -12.78
CA SER A 128 -14.81 -55.78 -13.17
C SER A 128 -15.66 -56.35 -12.04
#